data_AF-A0A663EF90-F1
#
_entry.id   AF-A0A663EF90-F1
#
_cell.length_a   1.000
_cell.length_b   1.000
_cell.length_c   1.000
_cell.angle_alpha   90.00
_cell.angle_beta   90.00
_cell.angle_gamma   90.00
#
_symmetry.space_group_name_H-M   'P 1'
#
loop_
_entity.id
_entity.type
_entity.pdbx_description
1 polymer ?
#
loop_
_entity_poly.entity_id
_entity_poly.type
_entity_poly.pdbx_seq_one_letter_code
_entity_poly.pdbx_strand_id
1 'polypeptide(L)'
;MQDHYDWGLRAIKSVLVVAGSLKRDDPERPEDQVLMRSLRDFNIPKIVTDDVPVFMGLIGDLFPALDVPRKRDLNFESFVRQAVLDLRLVFSQVVQLEELLTVRHSVFVVGNAGTGKSQKTVRAGGNFSVHKHIPVTLPGLFSSIMRELANIAHDGPKWMVLDGDIDPMWIESLNTVMDDNKVLTLASNERIPLNPTMRLVFEISHLRTATPATVSRAGESWPELHTGILHGPGRI
;
A
#
# COMPACT_ATOMS: atom_id res chain seq x y z
N MET A 1 20.21 0.78 -17.96
CA MET A 1 19.47 -0.47 -18.14
C MET A 1 18.57 -0.59 -16.93
N GLN A 2 17.28 -0.34 -17.11
CA GLN A 2 16.34 -0.09 -16.02
C GLN A 2 15.49 -1.37 -15.83
N ASP A 3 15.99 -2.29 -14.99
CA ASP A 3 15.42 -3.63 -14.78
C ASP A 3 14.41 -3.67 -13.61
N HIS A 4 13.59 -2.64 -13.44
CA HIS A 4 12.81 -2.45 -12.21
C HIS A 4 11.29 -2.54 -12.33
N TYR A 5 10.77 -2.73 -13.54
CA TYR A 5 9.34 -2.78 -13.77
C TYR A 5 8.90 -4.21 -14.11
N ASP A 6 7.98 -4.76 -13.32
CA ASP A 6 7.36 -6.06 -13.57
C ASP A 6 6.04 -5.84 -14.34
N TRP A 7 6.11 -5.90 -15.67
CA TRP A 7 4.96 -5.83 -16.59
C TRP A 7 4.41 -7.20 -16.98
N GLY A 8 4.79 -8.27 -16.27
CA GLY A 8 4.38 -9.64 -16.62
C GLY A 8 2.86 -9.85 -16.58
N LEU A 9 2.40 -10.97 -17.18
CA LEU A 9 0.98 -11.35 -17.26
C LEU A 9 0.22 -11.33 -15.91
N ARG A 10 0.94 -11.48 -14.79
CA ARG A 10 0.39 -11.39 -13.44
C ARG A 10 -0.10 -9.98 -13.08
N ALA A 11 0.62 -8.93 -13.49
CA ALA A 11 0.20 -7.54 -13.28
C ALA A 11 -1.08 -7.21 -14.06
N ILE A 12 -1.22 -7.76 -15.27
CA ILE A 12 -2.41 -7.58 -16.12
C ILE A 12 -3.65 -8.21 -15.48
N LYS A 13 -3.51 -9.41 -14.88
CA LYS A 13 -4.63 -10.06 -14.19
C LYS A 13 -5.18 -9.21 -13.05
N SER A 14 -4.32 -8.58 -12.26
CA SER A 14 -4.75 -7.70 -11.16
C SER A 14 -5.51 -6.47 -11.66
N VAL A 15 -5.04 -5.83 -12.74
CA VAL A 15 -5.75 -4.69 -13.37
C VAL A 15 -7.14 -5.11 -13.83
N LEU A 16 -7.28 -6.27 -14.46
CA LEU A 16 -8.57 -6.78 -14.95
C LEU A 16 -9.55 -7.11 -13.82
N VAL A 17 -9.06 -7.65 -12.70
CA VAL A 17 -9.90 -7.90 -11.52
C VAL A 17 -10.45 -6.59 -10.95
N VAL A 18 -9.62 -5.54 -10.85
CA VAL A 18 -10.02 -4.20 -10.40
C VAL A 18 -11.01 -3.57 -11.37
N ALA A 19 -10.74 -3.65 -12.69
CA ALA A 19 -11.65 -3.17 -13.73
C ALA A 19 -13.02 -3.84 -13.65
N GLY A 20 -13.05 -5.16 -13.45
CA GLY A 20 -14.29 -5.91 -13.26
C GLY A 20 -15.06 -5.46 -12.03
N SER A 21 -14.40 -5.10 -10.93
CA SER A 21 -15.06 -4.54 -9.75
C SER A 21 -15.66 -3.17 -10.04
N LEU A 22 -14.90 -2.28 -10.68
CA LEU A 22 -15.36 -0.94 -11.03
C LEU A 22 -16.55 -0.97 -11.99
N LYS A 23 -16.57 -1.89 -12.96
CA LYS A 23 -17.70 -2.07 -13.89
C LYS A 23 -18.95 -2.61 -13.21
N ARG A 24 -18.81 -3.46 -12.18
CA ARG A 24 -19.95 -3.94 -11.39
C ARG A 24 -20.53 -2.85 -10.50
N ASP A 25 -19.69 -1.98 -9.95
CA ASP A 25 -20.11 -0.84 -9.13
C ASP A 25 -20.80 0.26 -9.96
N ASP A 26 -20.43 0.40 -11.23
CA ASP A 26 -20.95 1.41 -12.16
C ASP A 26 -21.21 0.80 -13.56
N PRO A 27 -22.32 0.08 -13.76
CA PRO A 27 -22.59 -0.67 -14.98
C PRO A 27 -22.75 0.18 -16.24
N GLU A 28 -23.20 1.43 -16.09
CA GLU A 28 -23.40 2.36 -17.21
C GLU A 28 -22.09 2.98 -17.70
N ARG A 29 -21.01 2.88 -16.92
CA ARG A 29 -19.74 3.47 -17.31
C ARG A 29 -19.13 2.78 -18.53
N PRO A 30 -18.67 3.54 -19.54
CA PRO A 30 -17.96 2.97 -20.68
C PRO A 30 -16.75 2.12 -20.28
N GLU A 31 -16.56 0.97 -20.94
CA GLU A 31 -15.52 -0.01 -20.57
C GLU A 31 -14.11 0.53 -20.78
N ASP A 32 -13.90 1.34 -21.81
CA ASP A 32 -12.66 2.06 -22.08
C ASP A 32 -12.26 2.98 -20.91
N GLN A 33 -13.21 3.71 -20.33
CA GLN A 33 -12.97 4.52 -19.14
C GLN A 33 -12.66 3.68 -17.91
N VAL A 34 -13.34 2.54 -17.73
CA VAL A 34 -13.08 1.62 -16.62
C VAL A 34 -11.68 1.03 -16.74
N LEU A 35 -11.29 0.61 -17.95
CA LEU A 35 -9.98 0.02 -18.22
C LEU A 35 -8.86 1.05 -18.04
N MET A 36 -9.00 2.24 -18.62
CA MET A 36 -8.04 3.33 -18.47
C MET A 36 -7.83 3.68 -17.00
N ARG A 37 -8.93 3.85 -16.24
CA ARG A 37 -8.86 4.17 -14.81
C ARG A 37 -8.16 3.07 -14.02
N SER A 38 -8.53 1.81 -14.26
CA SER A 38 -7.93 0.67 -13.56
C SER A 38 -6.44 0.56 -13.86
N LEU A 39 -6.05 0.75 -15.13
CA LEU A 39 -4.67 0.71 -15.55
C LEU A 39 -3.86 1.85 -14.94
N ARG A 40 -4.39 3.08 -14.97
CA ARG A 40 -3.74 4.26 -14.40
C ARG A 40 -3.58 4.10 -12.88
N ASP A 41 -4.68 3.89 -12.17
CA ASP A 41 -4.71 3.90 -10.71
C ASP A 41 -3.89 2.72 -10.13
N PHE A 42 -3.82 1.58 -10.84
CA PHE A 42 -2.98 0.44 -10.44
C PHE A 42 -1.48 0.65 -10.62
N ASN A 43 -1.08 1.46 -11.62
CA ASN A 43 0.32 1.65 -11.98
C ASN A 43 0.93 2.94 -11.42
N ILE A 44 0.16 4.01 -11.20
CA ILE A 44 0.65 5.25 -10.57
C ILE A 44 1.50 5.00 -9.31
N PRO A 45 1.09 4.17 -8.33
CA PRO A 45 1.90 3.96 -7.13
C PRO A 45 3.21 3.18 -7.38
N LYS A 46 3.40 2.59 -8.57
CA LYS A 46 4.62 1.85 -8.95
C LYS A 46 5.62 2.71 -9.73
N ILE A 47 5.24 3.92 -10.11
CA ILE A 47 5.99 4.76 -11.03
C ILE A 47 6.75 5.80 -10.22
N VAL A 48 8.04 5.93 -10.51
CA VAL A 48 8.89 6.95 -9.90
C VAL A 48 8.33 8.32 -10.29
N THR A 49 8.34 9.28 -9.36
CA THR A 49 7.72 10.60 -9.55
C THR A 49 8.18 11.29 -10.83
N ASP A 50 9.46 11.17 -11.19
CA ASP A 50 10.05 11.75 -12.40
C ASP A 50 9.51 11.11 -13.70
N ASP A 51 9.09 9.84 -13.66
CA ASP A 51 8.55 9.08 -14.79
C ASP A 51 7.02 9.23 -14.93
N VAL A 52 6.33 9.84 -13.95
CA VAL A 52 4.87 10.03 -13.96
C VAL A 52 4.39 10.80 -15.20
N PRO A 53 5.00 11.93 -15.62
CA PRO A 53 4.56 12.64 -16.82
C PRO A 53 4.68 11.79 -18.09
N VAL A 54 5.73 10.98 -18.20
CA VAL A 54 5.95 10.07 -19.35
C VAL A 54 4.86 9.01 -19.38
N PHE A 55 4.57 8.39 -18.23
CA PHE A 55 3.49 7.40 -18.12
C PHE A 55 2.13 7.99 -18.47
N MET A 56 1.81 9.19 -17.98
CA MET A 56 0.55 9.86 -18.30
C MET A 56 0.45 10.23 -19.78
N GLY A 57 1.58 10.55 -20.44
CA GLY A 57 1.65 10.69 -21.89
C GLY A 57 1.27 9.40 -22.62
N LEU A 58 1.86 8.27 -22.24
CA LEU A 58 1.55 6.95 -22.82
C LEU A 58 0.08 6.54 -22.61
N ILE A 59 -0.49 6.85 -21.44
CA ILE A 59 -1.92 6.64 -21.17
C ILE A 59 -2.77 7.51 -22.12
N GLY A 60 -2.39 8.77 -22.33
CA GLY A 60 -3.08 9.68 -23.25
C GLY A 60 -3.04 9.20 -24.71
N ASP A 61 -1.93 8.60 -25.13
CA ASP A 61 -1.79 8.01 -26.46
C ASP A 61 -2.65 6.76 -26.65
N LEU A 62 -2.77 5.92 -25.60
CA LEU A 62 -3.55 4.67 -25.62
C LEU A 62 -5.05 4.92 -25.46
N PHE A 63 -5.44 5.96 -24.73
CA PHE A 63 -6.81 6.32 -24.41
C PHE A 63 -7.09 7.80 -24.76
N PRO A 64 -7.08 8.17 -26.06
CA PRO A 64 -7.21 9.55 -26.47
C PRO A 64 -8.56 10.15 -26.06
N ALA A 65 -8.53 11.41 -25.61
CA ALA A 65 -9.70 12.20 -25.22
C ALA A 65 -10.53 11.66 -24.03
N LEU A 66 -10.02 10.70 -23.25
CA LEU A 66 -10.66 10.24 -22.01
C LEU A 66 -10.05 10.94 -20.79
N ASP A 67 -10.73 11.98 -20.29
CA ASP A 67 -10.41 12.55 -18.97
C ASP A 67 -11.26 11.87 -17.89
N VAL A 68 -10.66 10.88 -17.22
CA VAL A 68 -11.34 10.10 -16.18
C VAL A 68 -10.85 10.56 -14.80
N PRO A 69 -11.64 11.33 -14.04
CA PRO A 69 -11.23 11.76 -12.71
C PRO A 69 -11.06 10.57 -11.76
N ARG A 70 -10.12 10.71 -10.82
CA ARG A 70 -9.86 9.73 -9.75
C ARG A 70 -11.11 9.50 -8.89
N LYS A 71 -11.30 8.27 -8.37
CA LYS A 71 -12.40 7.99 -7.42
C LYS A 71 -12.11 8.76 -6.15
N ARG A 72 -13.11 9.47 -5.63
CA ARG A 72 -12.99 10.16 -4.35
C ARG A 72 -14.07 9.61 -3.43
N ASP A 73 -13.66 9.04 -2.31
CA ASP A 73 -14.57 8.72 -1.22
C ASP A 73 -14.69 9.96 -0.33
N LEU A 74 -15.75 10.76 -0.56
CA LEU A 74 -15.95 12.02 0.15
C LEU A 74 -16.18 11.81 1.66
N ASN A 75 -16.74 10.67 2.07
CA ASN A 75 -16.96 10.35 3.48
C ASN A 75 -15.61 10.09 4.15
N PHE A 76 -14.78 9.25 3.54
CA PHE A 76 -13.42 9.01 4.00
C PHE A 76 -12.58 10.30 4.00
N GLU A 77 -12.64 11.09 2.92
CA GLU A 77 -11.93 12.37 2.86
C GLU A 77 -12.34 13.32 3.99
N SER A 78 -13.63 13.38 4.34
CA SER A 78 -14.09 14.23 5.45
C SER A 78 -13.53 13.77 6.80
N PHE A 79 -13.50 12.46 7.04
CA PHE A 79 -12.93 11.85 8.25
C PHE A 79 -11.42 12.10 8.35
N VAL A 80 -10.70 11.93 7.24
CA VAL A 80 -9.25 12.17 7.18
C VAL A 80 -8.93 13.66 7.35
N ARG A 81 -9.73 14.58 6.78
CA ARG A 81 -9.52 16.04 6.95
C ARG A 81 -9.59 16.47 8.41
N GLN A 82 -10.54 15.91 9.18
CA GLN A 82 -10.62 16.11 10.63
C GLN A 82 -9.37 15.59 11.33
N ALA A 83 -8.98 14.33 11.08
CA ALA A 83 -7.82 13.71 11.74
C ALA A 83 -6.46 14.35 11.37
N VAL A 84 -6.35 14.92 10.16
CA VAL A 84 -5.14 15.60 9.65
C VAL A 84 -4.82 16.85 10.44
N LEU A 85 -5.84 17.63 10.83
CA LEU A 85 -5.67 18.87 11.58
C LEU A 85 -5.10 18.61 12.99
N ASP A 86 -5.52 17.52 13.63
CA ASP A 86 -5.11 17.19 14.99
C ASP A 86 -3.70 16.59 15.07
N LEU A 87 -3.28 15.85 14.04
CA LEU A 87 -2.06 15.04 14.06
C LEU A 87 -0.96 15.54 13.11
N ARG A 88 -1.17 16.70 12.45
CA ARG A 88 -0.25 17.31 11.46
C ARG A 88 0.16 16.33 10.34
N LEU A 89 -0.76 15.46 9.94
CA LEU A 89 -0.54 14.51 8.85
C LEU A 89 -0.76 15.19 7.49
N VAL A 90 -0.16 14.67 6.42
CA VAL A 90 -0.45 15.16 5.07
C VAL A 90 -1.63 14.37 4.51
N PHE A 91 -2.73 15.07 4.23
CA PHE A 91 -3.99 14.48 3.76
C PHE A 91 -3.82 13.53 2.57
N SER A 92 -3.10 13.96 1.53
CA SER A 92 -2.88 13.15 0.33
C SER A 92 -2.20 11.82 0.63
N GLN A 93 -1.36 11.76 1.65
CA GLN A 93 -0.62 10.56 2.02
C GLN A 93 -1.52 9.51 2.67
N VAL A 94 -2.49 9.94 3.49
CA VAL A 94 -3.45 9.01 4.11
C VAL A 94 -4.41 8.43 3.07
N VAL A 95 -4.82 9.25 2.08
CA VAL A 95 -5.70 8.79 0.99
C VAL A 95 -4.96 7.82 0.06
N GLN A 96 -3.73 8.14 -0.31
CA GLN A 96 -2.87 7.24 -1.10
C GLN A 96 -2.67 5.89 -0.40
N LEU A 97 -2.36 5.92 0.90
CA LEU A 97 -2.19 4.70 1.68
C LEU A 97 -3.47 3.86 1.74
N GLU A 98 -4.65 4.47 1.91
CA GLU A 98 -5.93 3.75 1.91
C GLU A 98 -6.19 3.04 0.57
N GLU A 99 -6.02 3.77 -0.54
CA GLU A 99 -6.22 3.19 -1.88
C GLU A 99 -5.29 2.01 -2.12
N LEU A 100 -4.03 2.16 -1.70
CA LEU A 100 -3.02 1.13 -1.81
C LEU A 100 -3.38 -0.13 -0.98
N LEU A 101 -3.92 0.06 0.22
CA LEU A 101 -4.38 -1.02 1.10
C LEU A 101 -5.66 -1.71 0.62
N THR A 102 -6.47 -1.01 -0.16
CA THR A 102 -7.64 -1.57 -0.83
C THR A 102 -7.23 -2.51 -1.97
N VAL A 103 -6.13 -2.24 -2.67
CA VAL A 103 -5.67 -3.06 -3.82
C VAL A 103 -4.52 -4.03 -3.49
N ARG A 104 -3.83 -3.87 -2.35
CA ARG A 104 -2.75 -4.77 -1.90
C ARG A 104 -3.01 -5.30 -0.50
N HIS A 105 -2.77 -6.59 -0.29
CA HIS A 105 -2.82 -7.18 1.05
C HIS A 105 -1.55 -6.93 1.86
N SER A 106 -0.50 -6.39 1.24
CA SER A 106 0.81 -6.13 1.85
C SER A 106 1.38 -4.80 1.37
N VAL A 107 1.72 -3.90 2.29
CA VAL A 107 2.22 -2.56 2.00
C VAL A 107 3.41 -2.21 2.89
N PHE A 108 4.40 -1.50 2.34
CA PHE A 108 5.49 -0.92 3.10
C PHE A 108 5.28 0.58 3.23
N VAL A 109 5.44 1.09 4.44
CA VAL A 109 5.42 2.50 4.80
C VAL A 109 6.84 2.85 5.24
N VAL A 110 7.58 3.51 4.35
CA VAL A 110 8.99 3.85 4.58
C VAL A 110 9.09 5.29 5.09
N GLY A 111 9.84 5.50 6.17
CA GLY A 111 10.17 6.83 6.70
C GLY A 111 10.78 6.77 8.10
N ASN A 112 11.48 7.81 8.53
CA ASN A 112 12.11 7.85 9.86
C ASN A 112 11.09 7.78 11.01
N ALA A 113 11.56 7.43 12.22
CA ALA A 113 10.74 7.52 13.42
C ALA A 113 10.21 8.95 13.62
N GLY A 114 8.99 9.09 14.14
CA GLY A 114 8.36 10.41 14.35
C GLY A 114 7.74 11.05 13.10
N THR A 115 7.82 10.43 11.91
CA THR A 115 7.19 10.94 10.67
C THR A 115 5.69 10.67 10.53
N GLY A 116 5.07 10.15 11.59
CA GLY A 116 3.62 9.89 11.63
C GLY A 116 3.17 8.57 10.99
N LYS A 117 4.07 7.61 10.73
CA LYS A 117 3.77 6.35 10.03
C LYS A 117 2.60 5.60 10.66
N SER A 118 2.70 5.28 11.95
CA SER A 118 1.68 4.53 12.67
C SER A 118 0.34 5.26 12.69
N GLN A 119 0.35 6.58 12.82
CA GLN A 119 -0.87 7.39 12.73
C GLN A 119 -1.48 7.34 11.32
N LYS A 120 -0.68 7.41 10.25
CA LYS A 120 -1.17 7.28 8.87
C LYS A 120 -1.75 5.90 8.61
N THR A 121 -1.05 4.84 9.02
CA THR A 121 -1.53 3.45 8.92
C THR A 121 -2.88 3.30 9.60
N VAL A 122 -3.00 3.82 10.83
CA VAL A 122 -4.25 3.77 11.60
C VAL A 122 -5.38 4.55 10.91
N ARG A 123 -5.10 5.72 10.34
CA ARG A 123 -6.17 6.49 9.67
C ARG A 123 -6.57 5.89 8.32
N ALA A 124 -5.62 5.32 7.58
CA ALA A 124 -5.87 4.70 6.28
C ALA A 124 -6.68 3.41 6.38
N GLY A 125 -6.47 2.59 7.42
CA GLY A 125 -7.19 1.33 7.57
C GLY A 125 -8.62 1.42 8.14
N GLY A 126 -9.11 2.63 8.43
CA GLY A 126 -10.47 2.87 8.93
C GLY A 126 -10.71 2.36 10.35
N ASN A 127 -11.97 2.07 10.71
CA ASN A 127 -12.32 1.44 11.99
C ASN A 127 -11.86 -0.03 11.98
N PHE A 128 -10.62 -0.28 12.38
CA PHE A 128 -10.04 -1.61 12.49
C PHE A 128 -10.88 -2.54 13.35
N SER A 129 -11.05 -3.78 12.88
CA SER A 129 -11.72 -4.82 13.65
C SER A 129 -10.73 -5.62 14.53
N VAL A 130 -9.50 -5.85 14.05
CA VAL A 130 -8.43 -6.53 14.81
C VAL A 130 -7.06 -5.99 14.39
N HIS A 131 -6.23 -5.58 15.36
CA HIS A 131 -4.90 -5.01 15.16
C HIS A 131 -3.86 -5.65 16.07
N LYS A 132 -2.72 -6.07 15.52
CA LYS A 132 -1.55 -6.53 16.29
C LYS A 132 -0.30 -5.82 15.77
N HIS A 133 0.36 -5.07 16.66
CA HIS A 133 1.72 -4.59 16.41
C HIS A 133 2.70 -5.73 16.69
N ILE A 134 3.57 -6.00 15.72
CA ILE A 134 4.53 -7.11 15.75
C ILE A 134 5.94 -6.53 15.62
N PRO A 135 6.77 -6.62 16.68
CA PRO A 135 8.18 -6.27 16.56
C PRO A 135 8.87 -7.19 15.55
N VAL A 136 9.54 -6.59 14.57
CA VAL A 136 10.29 -7.33 13.53
C VAL A 136 11.38 -8.22 14.14
N THR A 137 11.93 -7.85 15.29
CA THR A 137 12.98 -8.58 16.00
C THR A 137 12.57 -9.98 16.50
N LEU A 138 11.30 -10.36 16.40
CA LEU A 138 10.78 -11.64 16.86
C LEU A 138 10.05 -12.43 15.75
N PRO A 139 10.78 -13.08 14.82
CA PRO A 139 10.18 -13.84 13.72
C PRO A 139 9.19 -14.94 14.17
N GLY A 140 9.47 -15.61 15.30
CA GLY A 140 8.58 -16.63 15.86
C GLY A 140 7.24 -16.06 16.35
N LEU A 141 7.22 -14.80 16.78
CA LEU A 141 6.00 -14.10 17.18
C LEU A 141 5.10 -13.86 15.96
N PHE A 142 5.69 -13.50 14.81
CA PHE A 142 4.94 -13.32 13.56
C PHE A 142 4.17 -14.59 13.17
N SER A 143 4.83 -15.75 13.15
CA SER A 143 4.18 -17.02 12.80
C SER A 143 3.05 -17.41 13.77
N SER A 144 3.21 -17.11 15.06
CA SER A 144 2.22 -17.37 16.10
C SER A 144 0.97 -16.50 15.91
N ILE A 145 1.18 -15.19 15.68
CA ILE A 145 0.08 -14.24 15.45
C ILE A 145 -0.62 -14.52 14.12
N MET A 146 0.12 -14.86 13.07
CA MET A 146 -0.48 -15.21 11.78
C MET A 146 -1.40 -16.42 11.91
N ARG A 147 -0.99 -17.44 12.68
CA ARG A 147 -1.83 -18.61 12.98
C ARG A 147 -3.06 -18.25 13.80
N GLU A 148 -2.92 -17.43 14.83
CA GLU A 148 -4.03 -16.92 15.64
C GLU A 148 -5.06 -16.22 14.75
N LEU A 149 -4.61 -15.25 13.95
CA LEU A 149 -5.49 -14.44 13.09
C LEU A 149 -6.10 -15.24 11.94
N ALA A 150 -5.40 -16.25 11.40
CA ALA A 150 -5.93 -17.14 10.39
C ALA A 150 -7.14 -17.94 10.90
N ASN A 151 -7.16 -18.29 12.19
CA ASN A 151 -8.23 -19.06 12.84
C ASN A 151 -9.44 -18.23 13.28
N ILE A 152 -9.34 -16.90 13.30
CA ILE A 152 -10.48 -16.05 13.67
C ILE A 152 -11.47 -15.99 12.50
N ALA A 153 -12.75 -16.33 12.72
CA ALA A 153 -13.81 -16.08 11.75
C ALA A 153 -14.28 -14.62 11.92
N HIS A 154 -13.91 -13.74 10.99
CA HIS A 154 -14.30 -12.34 11.00
C HIS A 154 -14.30 -11.78 9.57
N ASP A 155 -15.35 -11.04 9.22
CA ASP A 155 -15.61 -10.56 7.85
C ASP A 155 -14.83 -9.28 7.49
N GLY A 156 -14.48 -8.47 8.49
CA GLY A 156 -13.66 -7.27 8.32
C GLY A 156 -12.15 -7.53 8.31
N PRO A 157 -11.36 -6.54 7.86
CA PRO A 157 -9.93 -6.70 7.66
C PRO A 157 -9.18 -6.87 8.99
N LYS A 158 -8.21 -7.80 8.99
CA LYS A 158 -7.36 -8.14 10.15
C LYS A 158 -5.94 -7.66 9.89
N TRP A 159 -5.52 -6.66 10.64
CA TRP A 159 -4.29 -5.93 10.33
C TRP A 159 -3.14 -6.38 11.21
N MET A 160 -2.01 -6.67 10.55
CA MET A 160 -0.74 -6.95 11.18
C MET A 160 0.22 -5.84 10.78
N VAL A 161 0.65 -5.06 11.76
CA VAL A 161 1.63 -3.99 11.55
C VAL A 161 2.97 -4.44 12.10
N LEU A 162 3.92 -4.64 11.20
CA LEU A 162 5.28 -5.01 11.54
C LEU A 162 6.11 -3.74 11.64
N ASP A 163 6.55 -3.42 12.85
CA ASP A 163 7.31 -2.20 13.15
C ASP A 163 8.75 -2.56 13.51
N GLY A 164 9.70 -1.90 12.84
CA GLY A 164 11.12 -2.04 13.08
C GLY A 164 11.94 -2.25 11.82
N ASP A 165 13.27 -2.14 11.96
CA ASP A 165 14.18 -2.40 10.86
C ASP A 165 14.14 -3.88 10.46
N ILE A 166 14.08 -4.09 9.16
CA ILE A 166 13.87 -5.40 8.56
C ILE A 166 15.21 -5.97 8.11
N ASP A 167 15.51 -7.18 8.61
CA ASP A 167 16.63 -7.97 8.13
C ASP A 167 16.33 -8.54 6.71
N PRO A 168 17.29 -8.50 5.77
CA PRO A 168 17.10 -9.02 4.41
C PRO A 168 16.71 -10.49 4.35
N MET A 169 17.31 -11.35 5.19
CA MET A 169 16.96 -12.78 5.20
C MET A 169 15.53 -12.99 5.70
N TRP A 170 15.12 -12.19 6.69
CA TRP A 170 13.76 -12.27 7.22
C TRP A 170 12.72 -11.80 6.19
N ILE A 171 12.94 -10.69 5.47
CA ILE A 171 11.96 -10.23 4.46
C ILE A 171 11.88 -11.14 3.25
N GLU A 172 12.99 -11.78 2.88
CA GLU A 172 13.00 -12.77 1.81
C GLU A 172 12.12 -13.97 2.14
N SER A 173 12.11 -14.41 3.41
CA SER A 173 11.22 -15.48 3.88
C SER A 173 9.73 -15.13 3.76
N LEU A 174 9.39 -13.84 3.65
CA LEU A 174 8.03 -13.34 3.53
C LEU A 174 7.57 -13.14 2.08
N ASN A 175 8.44 -13.37 1.08
CA ASN A 175 8.10 -13.13 -0.32
C ASN A 175 6.85 -13.89 -0.80
N THR A 176 6.68 -15.14 -0.36
CA THR A 176 5.50 -15.98 -0.69
C THR A 176 4.24 -15.57 0.09
N VAL A 177 4.41 -14.84 1.19
CA VAL A 177 3.28 -14.25 1.93
C VAL A 177 2.81 -12.99 1.21
N MET A 178 3.75 -12.20 0.69
CA MET A 178 3.50 -10.91 0.05
C MET A 178 3.02 -11.03 -1.40
N ASP A 179 3.16 -12.18 -2.04
CA ASP A 179 2.66 -12.43 -3.41
C ASP A 179 1.25 -13.06 -3.42
N ASP A 180 0.79 -13.46 -4.62
CA ASP A 180 -0.51 -14.09 -4.80
C ASP A 180 -0.66 -15.44 -4.10
N ASN A 181 0.45 -16.11 -3.75
CA ASN A 181 0.41 -17.39 -3.05
C ASN A 181 -0.13 -17.21 -1.63
N LYS A 182 0.14 -16.06 -1.00
CA LYS A 182 -0.41 -15.70 0.32
C LYS A 182 -0.14 -16.79 1.36
N VAL A 183 1.06 -17.36 1.39
CA VAL A 183 1.42 -18.48 2.29
C VAL A 183 2.78 -18.21 2.94
N LEU A 184 2.83 -18.37 4.26
CA LEU A 184 4.09 -18.37 5.02
C LEU A 184 4.64 -19.79 5.06
N THR A 185 5.91 -19.94 4.69
CA THR A 185 6.64 -21.22 4.81
C THR A 185 7.69 -21.09 5.91
N LEU A 186 7.54 -21.87 6.97
CA LEU A 186 8.49 -21.90 8.08
C LEU A 186 9.67 -22.84 7.77
N ALA A 187 10.78 -22.68 8.48
CA ALA A 187 11.95 -23.59 8.38
C ALA A 187 11.60 -25.06 8.71
N SER A 188 10.49 -25.29 9.43
CA SER A 188 9.92 -26.62 9.69
C SER A 188 9.18 -27.23 8.48
N ASN A 189 9.17 -26.56 7.32
CA ASN A 189 8.30 -26.85 6.17
C ASN A 189 6.80 -26.70 6.41
N GLU A 190 6.40 -26.18 7.57
CA GLU A 190 5.01 -25.85 7.82
C GLU A 190 4.56 -24.69 6.95
N ARG A 191 3.35 -24.82 6.39
CA ARG A 191 2.72 -23.82 5.52
C ARG A 191 1.50 -23.22 6.20
N ILE A 192 1.53 -21.91 6.43
CA ILE A 192 0.43 -21.17 7.06
C ILE A 192 -0.18 -20.25 6.00
N PRO A 193 -1.40 -20.53 5.52
CA PRO A 193 -2.06 -19.66 4.55
C PRO A 193 -2.56 -18.38 5.21
N LEU A 194 -2.42 -17.27 4.50
CA LEU A 194 -2.97 -15.97 4.85
C LEU A 194 -4.44 -15.91 4.41
N ASN A 195 -5.34 -15.63 5.35
CA ASN A 195 -6.76 -15.45 5.04
C ASN A 195 -6.96 -14.21 4.13
N PRO A 196 -7.89 -14.22 3.16
CA PRO A 196 -8.23 -13.06 2.33
C PRO A 196 -8.52 -11.75 3.09
N THR A 197 -8.97 -11.82 4.34
CA THR A 197 -9.23 -10.62 5.17
C THR A 197 -7.99 -10.07 5.87
N MET A 198 -6.88 -10.80 5.89
CA MET A 198 -5.66 -10.33 6.55
C MET A 198 -4.92 -9.31 5.70
N ARG A 199 -4.32 -8.31 6.36
CA ARG A 199 -3.54 -7.22 5.78
C ARG A 199 -2.21 -7.07 6.53
N LEU A 200 -1.13 -6.88 5.79
CA LEU A 200 0.23 -6.71 6.29
C LEU A 200 0.70 -5.29 6.00
N VAL A 201 1.18 -4.59 7.02
CA VAL A 201 1.81 -3.27 6.86
C VAL A 201 3.18 -3.31 7.51
N PHE A 202 4.20 -2.95 6.76
CA PHE A 202 5.58 -2.89 7.23
C PHE A 202 5.98 -1.43 7.46
N GLU A 203 6.17 -1.04 8.71
CA GLU A 203 6.67 0.29 9.09
C GLU A 203 8.18 0.21 9.27
N ILE A 204 8.91 0.76 8.30
CA ILE A 204 10.37 0.67 8.26
C ILE A 204 11.01 2.04 8.07
N SER A 205 12.25 2.17 8.53
CA SER A 205 13.00 3.42 8.38
C SER A 205 13.58 3.56 6.97
N HIS A 206 14.05 2.46 6.38
CA HIS A 206 14.75 2.47 5.10
C HIS A 206 14.81 1.07 4.47
N LEU A 207 14.99 1.00 3.15
CA LEU A 207 15.11 -0.24 2.36
C LEU A 207 16.54 -0.49 1.84
N ARG A 208 17.58 0.09 2.48
CA ARG A 208 18.95 0.07 1.94
C ARG A 208 19.50 -1.34 1.68
N THR A 209 19.06 -2.32 2.45
CA THR A 209 19.52 -3.71 2.40
C THR A 209 18.51 -4.65 1.72
N ALA A 210 17.39 -4.12 1.25
CA ALA A 210 16.31 -4.91 0.66
C ALA A 210 16.61 -5.27 -0.80
N THR A 211 16.18 -6.46 -1.23
CA THR A 211 16.32 -6.88 -2.63
C THR A 211 15.46 -6.02 -3.57
N PRO A 212 15.79 -5.92 -4.88
CA PRO A 212 14.94 -5.24 -5.86
C PRO A 212 13.50 -5.77 -5.88
N ALA A 213 13.30 -7.07 -5.63
CA ALA A 213 11.97 -7.67 -5.52
C ALA A 213 11.19 -7.14 -4.31
N THR A 214 11.85 -6.91 -3.18
CA THR A 214 11.26 -6.27 -2.00
C THR A 214 10.97 -4.80 -2.24
N VAL A 215 11.87 -4.07 -2.91
CA VAL A 215 11.66 -2.66 -3.26
C VAL A 215 10.49 -2.47 -4.22
N SER A 216 10.34 -3.34 -5.22
CA SER A 216 9.17 -3.34 -6.13
C SER A 216 7.83 -3.53 -5.39
N ARG A 217 7.88 -4.20 -4.24
CA ARG A 217 6.72 -4.43 -3.37
C ARG A 217 6.48 -3.31 -2.37
N ALA A 218 7.47 -2.45 -2.14
CA ALA A 218 7.30 -1.27 -1.32
C ALA A 218 6.33 -0.33 -2.03
N GLY A 219 5.13 -0.20 -1.48
CA GLY A 219 4.04 0.47 -2.17
C GLY A 219 4.10 1.99 -2.08
N GLU A 220 4.82 2.57 -1.12
CA GLU A 220 4.99 4.01 -1.00
C GLU A 220 6.19 4.38 -0.10
N SER A 221 7.09 5.24 -0.60
CA SER A 221 8.13 5.89 0.22
C SER A 221 7.68 7.30 0.57
N TRP A 222 7.54 7.59 1.86
CA TRP A 222 7.18 8.93 2.32
C TRP A 222 8.46 9.74 2.59
N PRO A 223 8.74 10.81 1.84
CA PRO A 223 9.78 11.75 2.24
C PRO A 223 9.44 12.33 3.62
N GLU A 224 10.48 12.69 4.37
CA GLU A 224 10.33 13.36 5.65
C GLU A 224 9.39 14.56 5.51
N LEU A 225 8.55 14.79 6.52
CA LEU A 225 7.89 16.07 6.67
C LEU A 225 9.00 17.11 6.78
N HIS A 226 9.29 17.84 5.69
CA HIS A 226 10.05 19.07 5.81
C HIS A 226 9.30 19.92 6.82
N THR A 227 9.87 20.08 8.01
CA THR A 227 9.51 21.07 9.02
C THR A 227 9.86 22.46 8.48
N GLY A 228 9.29 22.82 7.32
CA GLY A 228 9.52 24.07 6.59
C GLY A 228 8.42 25.10 6.82
N ILE A 229 7.71 25.04 7.96
CA ILE A 229 6.73 26.07 8.35
C ILE A 229 6.98 26.46 9.81
N LEU A 230 8.17 26.97 10.11
CA LEU A 230 8.44 27.83 11.27
C LEU A 230 9.61 28.81 10.97
N HIS A 231 9.62 29.43 9.80
CA HIS A 231 10.23 30.76 9.65
C HIS A 231 9.38 31.58 8.68
N GLY A 232 8.44 32.33 9.26
CA GLY A 232 7.67 33.32 8.50
C GLY A 232 8.58 34.45 7.98
N PRO A 233 8.21 35.08 6.87
CA PRO A 233 8.91 36.29 6.43
C PRO A 233 8.45 37.46 7.31
N GLY A 234 9.40 38.10 7.99
CA GLY A 234 9.23 39.44 8.55
C GLY A 234 9.62 39.61 10.01
N ARG A 235 10.79 40.21 10.24
CA ARG A 235 10.90 41.51 10.91
C ARG A 235 12.34 42.07 10.84
N ILE A 236 12.37 43.35 10.42
CA ILE A 236 13.45 44.34 10.33
C ILE A 236 14.47 44.13 9.20
#